data_AF-X8ICK6-F1
#
_entry.id   AF-X8ICK6-F1
#
_cell.length_a   1.000
_cell.length_b   1.000
_cell.length_c   1.000
_cell.angle_alpha   90.00
_cell.angle_beta   90.00
_cell.angle_gamma   90.00
#
_symmetry.space_group_name_H-M   'P 1'
#
loop_
_entity.id
_entity.type
_entity.pdbx_description
1 polymer ?
#
loop_
_entity_poly.entity_id
_entity_poly.type
_entity_poly.pdbx_seq_one_letter_code
_entity_poly.pdbx_strand_id
1 'polypeptide(L)' 'MSYKFISTIKFKEDLSKLDNSVVKTILKYIKKLELSDNPKVYGKELSGNMAGLY' A
#
# COMPACT_ATOMS: atom_id res chain seq x y z
N MET A 1 -2.03 -14.40 9.74
CA MET A 1 -1.45 -13.28 10.56
C MET A 1 -2.03 -11.99 10.01
N SER A 2 -2.45 -11.00 10.82
CA SER A 2 -3.04 -9.76 10.28
C SER A 2 -2.00 -8.64 10.31
N TYR A 3 -1.75 -8.02 9.16
CA TYR A 3 -0.92 -6.83 9.07
C TYR A 3 -1.75 -5.58 9.33
N LYS A 4 -1.13 -4.54 9.89
CA LYS A 4 -1.76 -3.25 10.17
C LYS A 4 -1.30 -2.22 9.14
N PHE A 5 -2.24 -1.61 8.44
CA PHE A 5 -1.95 -0.47 7.58
C PHE A 5 -1.71 0.80 8.40
N ILE A 6 -0.60 1.49 8.13
CA ILE A 6 -0.25 2.77 8.75
C ILE A 6 -0.03 3.79 7.62
N SER A 7 -0.95 4.74 7.48
CA SER A 7 -0.85 5.82 6.50
C SER A 7 -0.02 6.99 7.04
N THR A 8 0.80 7.61 6.18
CA THR A 8 1.46 8.89 6.47
C THR A 8 0.58 10.07 6.05
N ILE A 9 0.91 11.28 6.50
CA ILE A 9 0.21 12.53 6.09
C ILE A 9 0.32 12.70 4.57
N LYS A 10 1.54 12.56 4.03
CA LYS A 10 1.82 12.67 2.60
C LYS A 10 1.01 11.68 1.76
N PHE A 11 0.85 10.44 2.24
CA PHE A 11 -0.01 9.46 1.56
C PHE A 11 -1.45 9.95 1.43
N LYS A 12 -2.02 10.56 2.48
CA LYS A 12 -3.39 11.09 2.42
C LYS A 12 -3.53 12.26 1.45
N GLU A 13 -2.53 13.15 1.43
CA GLU A 13 -2.48 14.29 0.50
C GLU A 13 -2.32 13.85 -0.95
N ASP A 14 -1.54 12.80 -1.23
CA ASP A 14 -1.39 12.28 -2.58
C ASP A 14 -2.61 11.46 -3.00
N LEU A 15 -3.23 10.73 -2.07
CA LEU A 15 -4.46 9.98 -2.32
C LEU A 15 -5.64 10.90 -2.65
N SER A 16 -5.74 12.07 -2.02
CA SER A 16 -6.84 13.02 -2.28
C SER A 16 -6.78 13.69 -3.64
N LYS A 17 -5.63 13.65 -4.33
CA LYS A 17 -5.45 14.15 -5.69
C LYS A 17 -5.93 13.18 -6.77
N LEU A 18 -6.23 11.93 -6.40
CA LEU A 18 -6.64 10.88 -7.33
C LEU A 18 -8.17 10.82 -7.46
N ASP A 19 -8.64 10.31 -8.59
CA ASP A 19 -10.05 10.01 -8.79
C ASP A 19 -10.59 9.02 -7.76
N ASN A 20 -11.84 9.22 -7.34
CA ASN A 20 -12.52 8.38 -6.35
C ASN A 20 -12.51 6.88 -6.69
N SER A 21 -12.58 6.53 -7.99
CA SER A 21 -12.48 5.13 -8.45
C SER A 21 -11.10 4.53 -8.19
N VAL A 22 -10.05 5.31 -8.43
CA VAL A 22 -8.66 4.91 -8.19
C VAL A 22 -8.41 4.78 -6.69
N VAL A 23 -8.86 5.75 -5.89
CA VAL A 23 -8.79 5.71 -4.42
C VAL A 23 -9.44 4.44 -3.87
N LYS A 24 -10.65 4.11 -4.33
CA LYS A 24 -11.36 2.89 -3.91
C LYS A 24 -10.58 1.63 -4.27
N THR A 25 -9.93 1.61 -5.43
CA THR A 25 -9.11 0.49 -5.90
C THR A 25 -7.87 0.30 -5.02
N ILE A 26 -7.17 1.40 -4.71
CA ILE A 26 -6.00 1.40 -3.83
C ILE A 26 -6.37 0.92 -2.41
N LEU A 27 -7.44 1.45 -1.83
CA LEU A 27 -7.88 1.05 -0.48
C LEU A 27 -8.32 -0.42 -0.45
N LYS A 28 -9.00 -0.90 -1.50
CA LYS A 28 -9.35 -2.32 -1.63
C LYS A 28 -8.11 -3.21 -1.72
N TYR A 29 -7.07 -2.75 -2.42
CA TYR A 29 -5.79 -3.44 -2.51
C TYR A 29 -5.08 -3.52 -1.15
N ILE A 30 -4.97 -2.40 -0.44
CA ILE A 30 -4.36 -2.34 0.90
C ILE A 30 -5.09 -3.28 1.86
N LYS A 31 -6.43 -3.28 1.86
CA LYS A 31 -7.22 -4.19 2.70
C LYS A 31 -6.94 -5.67 2.39
N LYS A 32 -6.64 -6.02 1.14
CA LYS A 32 -6.22 -7.37 0.76
C LYS A 32 -4.84 -7.72 1.36
N LEU A 33 -3.92 -6.75 1.43
CA LEU A 33 -2.60 -6.94 2.04
C LEU A 33 -2.70 -7.16 3.55
N GLU A 34 -3.57 -6.41 4.24
CA GLU A 34 -3.78 -6.55 5.69
C GLU A 34 -4.28 -7.95 6.08
N LEU A 35 -5.10 -8.56 5.22
CA LEU A 35 -5.68 -9.89 5.40
C LEU A 35 -4.77 -11.03 4.90
N SER A 36 -3.65 -10.72 4.26
CA SER A 36 -2.74 -11.74 3.74
C SER A 36 -1.73 -12.18 4.79
N ASP A 37 -1.37 -13.46 4.77
CA ASP A 37 -0.30 -14.01 5.59
C ASP A 37 1.10 -13.48 5.22
N ASN A 38 1.30 -13.01 3.98
CA ASN A 38 2.55 -12.35 3.58
C ASN A 38 2.31 -11.25 2.53
N PRO A 39 2.22 -9.97 2.93
CA PRO A 39 1.95 -8.86 2.03
C PRO A 39 3.06 -8.63 1.00
N LYS A 40 4.29 -9.11 1.27
CA LYS A 40 5.42 -8.98 0.33
C LYS A 40 5.20 -9.72 -0.99
N VAL A 41 4.33 -10.74 -1.01
CA VAL A 41 3.99 -11.52 -2.22
C VAL A 41 3.29 -10.65 -3.27
N TYR A 42 2.63 -9.59 -2.84
CA TYR A 42 1.89 -8.67 -3.70
C TYR A 42 2.71 -7.45 -4.13
N GLY A 43 3.92 -7.30 -3.59
CA GLY A 43 4.82 -6.21 -3.92
C GLY A 43 6.01 -6.70 -4.75
N LYS A 44 6.74 -5.75 -5.32
CA LYS A 44 8.08 -5.99 -5.87
C LYS A 44 9.05 -5.15 -5.05
N GLU A 45 10.14 -5.76 -4.62
CA GLU A 45 11.19 -5.04 -3.91
C GLU A 45 11.72 -3.88 -4.76
N LEU A 46 11.81 -2.71 -4.14
CA LEU A 46 12.40 -1.52 -4.75
C LEU A 46 13.90 -1.73 -4.95
N SER A 47 14.47 -1.10 -5.97
CA SER A 47 15.89 -1.24 -6.32
C SER A 47 16.73 -0.04 -5.88
N GLY A 48 18.06 -0.21 -5.83
CA GLY A 48 19.00 0.87 -5.55
C GLY A 48 18.98 1.29 -4.07
N ASN A 49 18.95 2.60 -3.80
CA ASN A 49 19.00 3.15 -2.45
C ASN A 49 17.76 2.84 -1.58
N MET A 50 16.73 2.23 -2.18
CA MET A 50 15.49 1.82 -1.52
C MET A 50 15.35 0.30 -1.42
N ALA A 51 16.42 -0.46 -1.70
CA ALA A 51 16.44 -1.91 -1.51
C ALA A 51 16.02 -2.30 -0.08
N GLY A 52 15.26 -3.39 0.04
CA GLY A 52 14.61 -3.82 1.29
C GLY A 52 13.19 -3.29 1.51
N LEU A 53 12.74 -2.31 0.70
CA LEU A 53 11.36 -1.80 0.72
C LEU A 53 10.49 -2.48 -0.36
N TYR A 54 9.19 -2.65 -0.10
CA TYR A 54 8.22 -3.36 -0.95
C TYR A 54 6.98 -2.51 -1.22
#